data_AF-A0A496ZB39-F1
#
_entry.id   AF-A0A496ZB39-F1
#
_cell.length_a   1.000
_cell.length_b   1.000
_cell.length_c   1.000
_cell.angle_alpha   90.00
_cell.angle_beta   90.00
_cell.angle_gamma   90.00
#
_symmetry.space_group_name_H-M   'P 1'
#
loop_
_entity.id
_entity.type
_entity.pdbx_description
1 polymer ?
#
loop_
_entity_poly.entity_id
_entity_poly.type
_entity_poly.pdbx_seq_one_letter_code
_entity_poly.pdbx_strand_id
1 'polypeptide(L)' 'MDGWTEDEIKNKELMAPCGLYCGTCGVYIATRDNNEKFKAIMGNLYGAKPEETECLGCMQSDPANKIYVYC' A
#
# COMPACT_ATOMS: atom_id res chain seq x y z
N MET A 1 0.92 16.05 3.73
CA MET A 1 0.12 14.82 3.69
C MET A 1 -1.26 15.23 4.10
N ASP A 2 -2.18 15.19 3.15
CA ASP A 2 -3.59 15.28 3.50
C ASP A 2 -3.93 14.03 4.33
N GLY A 3 -4.76 14.21 5.36
CA GLY A 3 -5.17 13.12 6.22
C GLY A 3 -6.01 12.08 5.48
N TRP A 4 -6.51 11.09 6.22
CA TRP A 4 -7.45 10.11 5.69
C TRP A 4 -8.85 10.72 5.54
N THR A 5 -9.50 10.43 4.43
CA THR A 5 -10.93 10.72 4.22
C THR A 5 -11.81 9.67 4.90
N GLU A 6 -13.06 10.03 5.18
CA GLU A 6 -14.06 9.10 5.74
C GLU A 6 -14.30 7.87 4.87
N ASP A 7 -14.24 8.03 3.54
CA ASP A 7 -14.44 6.94 2.60
C ASP A 7 -13.28 5.95 2.64
N GLU A 8 -12.03 6.44 2.77
CA GLU A 8 -10.86 5.57 2.93
C GLU A 8 -10.89 4.82 4.26
N ILE A 9 -11.29 5.46 5.36
CA ILE A 9 -11.41 4.81 6.67
C ILE A 9 -12.41 3.65 6.62
N LYS A 10 -13.49 3.79 5.85
CA LYS A 10 -14.52 2.75 5.69
C LYS A 10 -14.16 1.69 4.64
N ASN A 11 -13.12 1.93 3.83
CA ASN A 11 -12.76 1.02 2.75
C ASN A 11 -12.16 -0.28 3.31
N LYS A 12 -12.89 -1.38 3.12
CA LYS A 12 -12.48 -2.69 3.61
C LYS A 12 -11.23 -3.22 2.93
N GLU A 13 -10.93 -2.79 1.71
CA GLU A 13 -9.75 -3.23 0.97
C GLU A 13 -8.45 -2.77 1.63
N LEU A 14 -8.51 -1.69 2.40
CA LEU A 14 -7.37 -1.10 3.11
C LEU A 14 -7.19 -1.66 4.52
N MET A 15 -8.13 -2.49 5.00
CA MET A 15 -8.00 -3.14 6.29
C MET A 15 -6.95 -4.25 6.24
N ALA A 16 -6.11 -4.32 7.26
CA ALA A 16 -5.19 -5.43 7.42
C ALA A 16 -5.97 -6.73 7.69
N PRO A 17 -5.64 -7.85 7.02
CA PRO A 17 -6.35 -9.12 7.21
C PRO A 17 -6.26 -9.63 8.66
N CYS A 18 -5.15 -9.34 9.35
CA CYS A 18 -4.91 -9.75 10.73
C CYS A 18 -5.18 -8.64 11.78
N GLY A 19 -5.65 -7.45 11.35
CA GLY A 19 -5.81 -6.29 12.23
C GLY A 19 -4.51 -5.67 12.75
N LEU A 20 -3.35 -6.12 12.25
CA LEU A 20 -2.02 -5.60 12.59
C LEU A 20 -1.42 -4.84 11.42
N TYR A 21 -0.69 -3.77 11.73
CA TYR A 21 0.10 -3.03 10.75
C TYR A 21 1.22 -3.93 10.18
N CYS A 22 1.20 -4.22 8.88
CA CYS A 22 2.10 -5.17 8.23
C CYS A 22 3.46 -4.58 7.76
N GLY A 23 3.75 -3.31 8.04
CA GLY A 23 5.00 -2.65 7.61
C GLY A 23 5.03 -2.22 6.13
N THR A 24 4.32 -2.94 5.26
CA THR A 24 4.23 -2.64 3.82
C THR A 24 3.16 -1.58 3.49
N CYS A 25 2.32 -1.16 4.45
CA CYS A 25 1.33 -0.11 4.22
C CYS A 25 1.94 1.22 3.72
N GLY A 26 3.22 1.47 3.99
CA GLY A 26 3.94 2.61 3.39
C GLY A 26 3.98 2.56 1.86
N VAL A 27 3.98 1.36 1.25
CA VAL A 27 3.89 1.18 -0.21
C VAL A 27 2.53 1.64 -0.72
N TYR A 28 1.44 1.24 -0.06
CA TYR A 28 0.09 1.72 -0.41
C TYR A 28 0.01 3.26 -0.34
N ILE A 29 0.51 3.86 0.73
CA ILE A 29 0.52 5.32 0.90
C ILE A 29 1.34 5.99 -0.21
N ALA A 30 2.51 5.43 -0.55
CA ALA A 30 3.33 5.92 -1.65
C ALA A 30 2.62 5.83 -3.01
N THR A 31 1.88 4.74 -3.25
CA THR A 31 1.07 4.55 -4.47
C THR A 31 -0.10 5.54 -4.52
N ARG A 32 -0.90 5.63 -3.45
CA ARG A 32 -2.08 6.50 -3.35
C ARG A 32 -1.71 7.98 -3.56
N ASP A 33 -0.65 8.44 -2.91
CA ASP A 33 -0.20 9.83 -2.95
C ASP A 33 0.64 10.15 -4.20
N ASN A 34 0.85 9.17 -5.08
CA ASN A 34 1.75 9.25 -6.24
C ASN A 34 3.14 9.80 -5.87
N ASN A 35 3.66 9.35 -4.72
CA ASN A 35 4.87 9.88 -4.11
C ASN A 35 6.09 9.02 -4.50
N GLU A 36 6.66 9.31 -5.67
CA GLU A 36 7.78 8.55 -6.25
C GLU A 36 9.03 8.52 -5.35
N LYS A 37 9.30 9.61 -4.62
CA LYS A 37 10.41 9.64 -3.66
C LYS A 37 10.19 8.62 -2.54
N PHE A 38 8.99 8.56 -1.98
CA PHE A 38 8.68 7.62 -0.92
C PHE A 38 8.60 6.18 -1.45
N LYS A 39 8.06 5.99 -2.66
CA LYS A 39 8.05 4.70 -3.37
C LYS A 39 9.45 4.13 -3.53
N ALA A 40 10.43 4.96 -3.92
CA ALA A 40 11.83 4.54 -4.02
C ALA A 40 12.45 4.16 -2.66
N ILE A 41 12.14 4.89 -1.59
CA ILE A 41 12.61 4.57 -0.24
C ILE A 41 12.04 3.21 0.22
N MET A 42 10.74 2.99 0.01
CA MET A 42 10.10 1.71 0.32
C MET A 42 10.67 0.57 -0.52
N GLY A 43 10.89 0.79 -1.82
CA GLY A 43 11.48 -0.21 -2.71
C GLY A 43 12.87 -0.63 -2.22
N ASN A 44 13.72 0.34 -1.88
CA ASN A 44 15.05 0.06 -1.32
C ASN A 44 15.01 -0.74 -0.02
N LEU A 45 14.04 -0.48 0.87
CA LEU A 45 13.87 -1.23 2.12
C LEU A 45 13.63 -2.72 1.87
N TYR A 46 12.91 -3.04 0.80
CA TYR A 46 12.55 -4.40 0.42
C TYR A 46 13.40 -4.98 -0.72
N GLY A 47 14.41 -4.25 -1.22
CA GLY A 47 15.25 -4.68 -2.34
C GLY A 47 14.52 -4.75 -3.69
N ALA A 48 13.43 -4.00 -3.86
CA ALA A 48 12.63 -3.92 -5.07
C ALA A 48 12.83 -2.59 -5.81
N LYS A 49 12.59 -2.59 -7.13
CA LYS A 49 12.61 -1.34 -7.89
C LYS A 49 11.36 -0.50 -7.60
N PRO A 50 11.42 0.84 -7.76
CA PRO A 50 10.25 1.70 -7.55
C PRO A 50 9.03 1.27 -8.36
N GLU A 51 9.22 0.81 -9.61
CA GLU A 51 8.14 0.41 -10.51
C GLU A 51 7.43 -0.90 -10.07
N GLU A 52 8.12 -1.69 -9.24
CA GLU A 52 7.60 -2.92 -8.64
C GLU A 52 7.00 -2.66 -7.24
N THR A 53 7.18 -1.44 -6.71
CA THR A 53 6.80 -1.04 -5.35
C THR A 53 5.43 -0.37 -5.36
N GLU A 54 4.39 -1.16 -5.62
CA GLU A 54 3.01 -0.68 -5.69
C GLU A 54 2.04 -1.59 -4.93
N CYS A 55 1.06 -0.98 -4.27
CA CYS A 55 0.00 -1.69 -3.54
C CYS A 55 -1.31 -0.91 -3.60
N LEU A 56 -2.43 -1.62 -3.70
CA LEU A 56 -3.78 -1.06 -3.74
C LEU A 56 -4.67 -1.55 -2.59
N GLY A 57 -4.07 -2.11 -1.53
CA GLY A 57 -4.76 -2.64 -0.36
C GLY A 57 -4.58 -4.15 -0.20
N CYS A 58 -4.71 -4.65 1.03
CA CYS A 58 -4.45 -6.05 1.36
C CYS A 58 -5.69 -6.96 1.20
N MET A 59 -6.88 -6.38 1.32
CA MET A 59 -8.16 -7.10 1.34
C MET A 59 -8.98 -6.83 0.09
N GLN A 60 -8.30 -6.68 -1.06
CA GLN A 60 -8.96 -6.49 -2.35
C GLN A 60 -9.82 -7.71 -2.68
N SER A 61 -10.93 -7.48 -3.39
CA SER A 61 -11.78 -8.57 -3.87
C SER A 61 -11.05 -9.41 -4.93
N ASP A 62 -11.40 -10.69 -5.05
CA ASP A 62 -10.86 -11.58 -6.09
C ASP A 62 -11.52 -11.27 -7.46
N PRO A 63 -10.75 -11.07 -8.55
CA PRO A 63 -9.28 -11.03 -8.61
C PRO A 63 -8.69 -9.73 -8.05
N ALA A 64 -7.64 -9.87 -7.24
CA ALA A 64 -6.93 -8.72 -6.68
C ALA A 64 -6.23 -7.93 -7.79
N ASN A 65 -6.32 -6.60 -7.74
CA ASN A 65 -5.71 -5.73 -8.74
C ASN A 65 -4.19 -5.64 -8.59
N LYS A 66 -3.71 -5.23 -7.41
CA LYS A 66 -2.27 -5.08 -7.16
C LYS A 66 -1.94 -5.12 -5.67
N ILE A 67 -1.39 -6.25 -5.24
CA ILE A 67 -0.86 -6.45 -3.90
C ILE A 67 0.66 -6.48 -4.00
N TYR A 68 1.32 -5.76 -3.10
CA TYR A 68 2.79 -5.73 -3.09
C TYR A 68 3.35 -7.10 -2.72
N VAL A 69 4.45 -7.51 -3.37
CA VAL A 69 4.98 -8.89 -3.30
C VAL A 69 5.37 -9.37 -1.89
N TYR A 70 5.66 -8.44 -0.98
CA TYR A 70 6.01 -8.74 0.41
C TYR A 70 4.80 -8.72 1.37
N CYS A 71 3.58 -8.65 0.82
CA CYS A 71 2.34 -8.56 1.58
C CYS A 71 1.55 -9.87 1.60
#